data_AF-A0A9D1EVG6-F1
#
_entry.id   AF-A0A9D1EVG6-F1
#
_cell.length_a   1.000
_cell.length_b   1.000
_cell.length_c   1.000
_cell.angle_alpha   90.00
_cell.angle_beta   90.00
_cell.angle_gamma   90.00
#
_symmetry.space_group_name_H-M   'P 1'
#
loop_
_entity.id
_entity.type
_entity.pdbx_description
1 polymer ?
#
loop_
_entity_poly.entity_id
_entity_poly.type
_entity_poly.pdbx_seq_one_letter_code
_entity_poly.pdbx_strand_id
1 'polypeptide(L)'
;MKSWSKKAVLGAFLIGIAGAAAVSPAENAIRAEAAAVDFLVPDSQSRYLTEEDLAGMNAQVACYAKNEIYARHGRTFASQELQEYFEDQSWYYGYISPSSFSDAVFNGYETANIQLLTDWEYSLAANGYQLDQPGYSFTDVYDYLYGISVVDEALFEENWEESYVAPESNSRYLTQSEVEEMTLQELCYAKNEIYARRGRLFQSQELQDYFNSKTWYYGYISPSSFSDTVFNAYESSNIQLLKDEEFKRSANGYQLDQPGYDIYAVGEGVSDVSTQYIFPDSDSRYLTDEEVANLSARTLCYAKNEIYARRGRQFESQELQDFFNAKSWYNGTISPSAFSPSVFNQYETANIELLKSYEYAKEPGGYQLY
;
A
#
# COMPACT_ATOMS: atom_id res chain seq x y z
N MET A 1 59.15 39.02 -36.94
CA MET A 1 59.30 37.92 -35.97
C MET A 1 58.71 38.37 -34.65
N LYS A 2 57.82 37.56 -34.08
CA LYS A 2 56.83 37.90 -33.06
C LYS A 2 57.47 38.42 -31.76
N SER A 3 56.94 39.52 -31.22
CA SER A 3 57.34 40.08 -29.93
C SER A 3 56.60 39.41 -28.77
N TRP A 4 57.31 39.27 -27.66
CA TRP A 4 56.78 38.92 -26.35
C TRP A 4 56.77 40.17 -25.47
N SER A 5 55.63 40.49 -24.85
CA SER A 5 55.59 41.13 -23.53
C SER A 5 54.19 41.08 -22.91
N LYS A 6 54.14 40.40 -21.76
CA LYS A 6 53.29 40.51 -20.55
C LYS A 6 52.18 41.57 -20.51
N LYS A 7 50.97 41.14 -20.12
CA LYS A 7 50.15 41.61 -18.96
C LYS A 7 48.75 40.97 -18.98
N ALA A 8 48.34 40.31 -17.88
CA ALA A 8 47.06 40.53 -17.18
C ALA A 8 46.82 39.51 -16.03
N VAL A 9 46.99 40.02 -14.80
CA VAL A 9 46.08 39.95 -13.63
C VAL A 9 45.50 38.61 -13.15
N LEU A 10 45.81 38.32 -11.88
CA LEU A 10 45.14 37.39 -10.95
C LEU A 10 43.61 37.52 -10.98
N GLY A 11 42.91 36.39 -11.13
CA GLY A 11 41.49 36.27 -10.83
C GLY A 11 41.17 34.83 -10.43
N ALA A 12 41.24 34.54 -9.13
CA ALA A 12 40.66 33.33 -8.58
C ALA A 12 39.15 33.36 -8.85
N PHE A 13 38.65 32.45 -9.69
CA PHE A 13 37.23 32.11 -9.67
C PHE A 13 37.07 30.88 -8.78
N LEU A 14 36.65 31.15 -7.56
CA LEU A 14 35.83 30.23 -6.78
C LEU A 14 34.67 29.77 -7.68
N ILE A 15 34.72 28.53 -8.18
CA ILE A 15 33.48 27.82 -8.46
C ILE A 15 33.04 27.33 -7.10
N GLY A 16 32.17 28.13 -6.49
CA GLY A 16 31.45 27.74 -5.30
C GLY A 16 30.80 26.40 -5.56
N ILE A 17 30.94 25.51 -4.58
CA ILE A 17 30.08 24.35 -4.39
C ILE A 17 28.71 24.96 -4.08
N ALA A 18 27.96 25.28 -5.13
CA ALA A 18 26.59 25.74 -5.01
C ALA A 18 25.78 24.55 -4.51
N GLY A 19 25.02 24.80 -3.45
CA GLY A 19 24.44 23.81 -2.56
C GLY A 19 23.74 22.67 -3.27
N ALA A 20 23.80 21.50 -2.64
CA ALA A 20 22.72 20.53 -2.72
C ALA A 20 21.41 21.32 -2.56
N ALA A 21 20.65 21.41 -3.64
CA ALA A 21 19.31 21.95 -3.58
C ALA A 21 18.56 21.08 -2.56
N ALA A 22 18.00 21.71 -1.53
CA ALA A 22 17.16 21.01 -0.58
C ALA A 22 16.00 20.43 -1.38
N VAL A 23 15.96 19.10 -1.45
CA VAL A 23 14.86 18.32 -2.01
C VAL A 23 13.58 18.76 -1.30
N SER A 24 12.57 19.11 -2.07
CA SER A 24 11.33 19.65 -1.56
C SER A 24 10.58 18.61 -0.71
N PRO A 25 9.73 19.04 0.24
CA PRO A 25 8.89 18.13 1.00
C PRO A 25 7.97 17.27 0.11
N ALA A 26 7.61 17.75 -1.08
CA ALA A 26 6.83 17.00 -2.06
C ALA A 26 7.67 15.91 -2.73
N GLU A 27 8.92 16.20 -3.13
CA GLU A 27 9.85 15.19 -3.66
C GLU A 27 10.23 14.13 -2.60
N ASN A 28 10.35 14.51 -1.33
CA ASN A 28 10.54 13.54 -0.23
C ASN A 28 9.28 12.71 0.06
N ALA A 29 8.08 13.27 -0.09
CA ALA A 29 6.83 12.53 0.08
C ALA A 29 6.60 11.54 -1.09
N ILE A 30 6.86 11.97 -2.33
CA ILE A 30 6.79 11.12 -3.53
C ILE A 30 7.82 9.98 -3.46
N ARG A 31 9.03 10.26 -2.94
CA ARG A 31 10.06 9.23 -2.71
C ARG A 31 9.72 8.28 -1.56
N ALA A 32 9.10 8.78 -0.49
CA ALA A 32 8.60 7.93 0.61
C ALA A 32 7.40 7.06 0.17
N GLU A 33 6.62 7.52 -0.81
CA GLU A 33 5.50 6.78 -1.40
C GLU A 33 5.99 5.73 -2.43
N ALA A 34 7.05 6.02 -3.21
CA ALA A 34 7.73 5.06 -4.08
C ALA A 34 8.48 3.95 -3.31
N ALA A 35 9.06 4.28 -2.15
CA ALA A 35 9.69 3.33 -1.22
C ALA A 35 8.72 2.31 -0.62
N ALA A 36 7.41 2.59 -0.61
CA ALA A 36 6.39 1.73 0.01
C ALA A 36 5.81 0.65 -0.94
N VAL A 37 6.19 0.64 -2.22
CA VAL A 37 5.58 -0.19 -3.29
C VAL A 37 6.56 -0.73 -4.33
N ASP A 38 7.88 -0.51 -4.14
CA ASP A 38 8.97 -0.91 -5.04
C ASP A 38 8.82 -0.45 -6.51
N PHE A 39 7.92 0.49 -6.79
CA PHE A 39 7.73 1.07 -8.12
C PHE A 39 8.62 2.30 -8.29
N LEU A 40 9.41 2.30 -9.36
CA LEU A 40 10.26 3.41 -9.78
C LEU A 40 9.45 4.56 -10.36
N VAL A 41 8.31 4.27 -11.01
CA VAL A 41 7.42 5.25 -11.63
C VAL A 41 5.95 4.93 -11.38
N PRO A 42 5.44 5.06 -10.13
CA PRO A 42 4.11 4.61 -9.72
C PRO A 42 2.98 5.19 -10.59
N ASP A 43 3.06 6.47 -10.95
CA ASP A 43 2.01 7.20 -11.70
C ASP A 43 2.14 7.15 -13.23
N SER A 44 3.10 6.39 -13.77
CA SER A 44 3.42 6.37 -15.21
C SER A 44 2.24 5.96 -16.12
N GLN A 45 1.20 5.35 -15.55
CA GLN A 45 0.00 4.94 -16.25
C GLN A 45 -1.14 5.97 -16.23
N SER A 46 -1.09 6.99 -15.35
CA SER A 46 -2.22 7.91 -15.11
C SER A 46 -1.87 9.39 -15.32
N ARG A 47 -0.59 9.75 -15.47
CA ARG A 47 -0.16 11.11 -15.82
C ARG A 47 1.07 11.12 -16.72
N TYR A 48 1.31 12.24 -17.37
CA TYR A 48 2.59 12.48 -18.04
C TYR A 48 3.67 12.75 -16.98
N LEU A 49 4.76 12.00 -17.07
CA LEU A 49 5.99 12.30 -16.36
C LEU A 49 6.66 13.52 -17.00
N THR A 50 7.49 14.18 -16.22
CA THR A 50 8.28 15.35 -16.59
C THR A 50 9.75 15.08 -16.28
N GLU A 51 10.67 15.83 -16.88
CA GLU A 51 12.10 15.74 -16.55
C GLU A 51 12.40 15.94 -15.05
N GLU A 52 11.54 16.70 -14.35
CA GLU A 52 11.62 16.87 -12.89
C GLU A 52 11.31 15.56 -12.16
N ASP A 53 10.34 14.77 -12.61
CA ASP A 53 10.04 13.44 -12.04
C ASP A 53 11.21 12.45 -12.22
N LEU A 54 12.03 12.65 -13.25
CA LEU A 54 13.21 11.81 -13.54
C LEU A 54 14.46 12.28 -12.80
N ALA A 55 14.38 13.36 -12.02
CA ALA A 55 15.54 13.91 -11.32
C ALA A 55 16.16 12.85 -10.40
N GLY A 56 17.48 12.66 -10.55
CA GLY A 56 18.24 11.67 -9.78
C GLY A 56 18.20 10.25 -10.32
N MET A 57 17.38 9.93 -11.33
CA MET A 57 17.48 8.66 -12.04
C MET A 57 18.77 8.64 -12.88
N ASN A 58 19.67 7.71 -12.58
CA ASN A 58 20.79 7.43 -13.46
C ASN A 58 20.33 6.54 -14.65
N ALA A 59 21.23 6.21 -15.57
CA ALA A 59 20.87 5.43 -16.76
C ALA A 59 20.28 4.03 -16.42
N GLN A 60 20.77 3.37 -15.36
CA GLN A 60 20.22 2.08 -14.90
C GLN A 60 18.79 2.25 -14.39
N VAL A 61 18.58 3.21 -13.48
CA VAL A 61 17.27 3.50 -12.89
C VAL A 61 16.25 3.84 -13.97
N ALA A 62 16.61 4.69 -14.93
CA ALA A 62 15.75 5.04 -16.06
C ALA A 62 15.41 3.81 -16.95
N CYS A 63 16.39 2.93 -17.16
CA CYS A 63 16.18 1.69 -17.91
C CYS A 63 15.18 0.76 -17.18
N TYR A 64 15.31 0.62 -15.87
CA TYR A 64 14.43 -0.23 -15.06
C TYR A 64 13.04 0.38 -14.95
N ALA A 65 12.92 1.68 -14.70
CA ALA A 65 11.65 2.41 -14.66
C ALA A 65 10.88 2.31 -15.99
N LYS A 66 11.59 2.37 -17.12
CA LYS A 66 11.00 2.09 -18.44
C LYS A 66 10.47 0.66 -18.52
N ASN A 67 11.28 -0.32 -18.13
CA ASN A 67 10.92 -1.74 -18.22
C ASN A 67 9.85 -2.14 -17.21
N GLU A 68 9.72 -1.43 -16.09
CA GLU A 68 8.63 -1.58 -15.12
C GLU A 68 7.26 -1.38 -15.77
N ILE A 69 7.13 -0.39 -16.65
CA ILE A 69 5.88 -0.17 -17.40
C ILE A 69 5.54 -1.41 -18.23
N TYR A 70 6.51 -2.03 -18.89
CA TYR A 70 6.28 -3.30 -19.60
C TYR A 70 5.97 -4.46 -18.65
N ALA A 71 6.65 -4.52 -17.50
CA ALA A 71 6.53 -5.56 -16.50
C ALA A 71 5.12 -5.60 -15.90
N ARG A 72 4.50 -4.43 -15.66
CA ARG A 72 3.11 -4.29 -15.20
C ARG A 72 2.09 -4.91 -16.15
N HIS A 73 2.42 -5.00 -17.44
CA HIS A 73 1.60 -5.69 -18.46
C HIS A 73 1.99 -7.16 -18.65
N GLY A 74 2.77 -7.74 -17.75
CA GLY A 74 3.11 -9.16 -17.72
C GLY A 74 4.17 -9.58 -18.74
N ARG A 75 4.95 -8.64 -19.28
CA ARG A 75 6.08 -8.95 -20.17
C ARG A 75 7.20 -9.65 -19.41
N THR A 76 7.67 -10.77 -19.92
CA THR A 76 8.94 -11.41 -19.51
C THR A 76 10.13 -10.77 -20.20
N PHE A 77 11.32 -10.90 -19.63
CA PHE A 77 12.55 -10.28 -20.11
C PHE A 77 13.56 -11.33 -20.57
N ALA A 78 14.21 -11.04 -21.71
CA ALA A 78 15.29 -11.88 -22.22
C ALA A 78 16.63 -11.60 -21.52
N SER A 79 16.80 -10.40 -20.97
CA SER A 79 17.93 -10.06 -20.11
C SER A 79 17.75 -10.76 -18.77
N GLN A 80 18.80 -11.43 -18.32
CA GLN A 80 18.81 -12.11 -17.03
C GLN A 80 18.72 -11.08 -15.91
N GLU A 81 19.44 -9.97 -16.02
CA GLU A 81 19.43 -8.87 -15.05
C GLU A 81 18.02 -8.32 -14.80
N LEU A 82 17.29 -7.96 -15.88
CA LEU A 82 15.91 -7.47 -15.73
C LEU A 82 14.96 -8.55 -15.22
N GLN A 83 15.12 -9.78 -15.71
CA GLN A 83 14.26 -10.88 -15.29
C GLN A 83 14.41 -11.15 -13.79
N GLU A 84 15.65 -11.21 -13.28
CA GLU A 84 15.93 -11.39 -11.85
C GLU A 84 15.36 -10.23 -11.03
N TYR A 85 15.62 -8.98 -11.43
CA TYR A 85 15.09 -7.81 -10.70
C TYR A 85 13.57 -7.86 -10.59
N PHE A 86 12.86 -8.13 -11.69
CA PHE A 86 11.41 -8.12 -11.70
C PHE A 86 10.81 -9.37 -11.03
N GLU A 87 11.44 -10.55 -11.12
CA GLU A 87 10.99 -11.75 -10.41
C GLU A 87 11.00 -11.59 -8.88
N ASP A 88 11.91 -10.76 -8.35
CA ASP A 88 11.95 -10.41 -6.94
C ASP A 88 10.83 -9.42 -6.53
N GLN A 89 10.13 -8.80 -7.49
CA GLN A 89 9.03 -7.88 -7.19
C GLN A 89 7.73 -8.65 -6.97
N SER A 90 7.12 -8.47 -5.80
CA SER A 90 5.88 -9.15 -5.41
C SER A 90 4.70 -8.88 -6.36
N TRP A 91 4.69 -7.70 -7.00
CA TRP A 91 3.66 -7.28 -7.96
C TRP A 91 3.89 -7.82 -9.39
N TYR A 92 5.09 -8.29 -9.71
CA TYR A 92 5.42 -8.72 -11.06
C TYR A 92 4.97 -10.15 -11.33
N TYR A 93 4.38 -10.35 -12.49
CA TYR A 93 4.10 -11.69 -13.01
C TYR A 93 4.31 -11.72 -14.51
N GLY A 94 5.46 -12.21 -14.94
CA GLY A 94 5.78 -12.38 -16.35
C GLY A 94 5.09 -13.62 -16.94
N TYR A 95 4.19 -13.44 -17.90
CA TYR A 95 3.53 -14.54 -18.62
C TYR A 95 3.46 -14.34 -20.14
N ILE A 96 3.83 -13.15 -20.62
CA ILE A 96 3.88 -12.83 -22.04
C ILE A 96 5.35 -12.82 -22.47
N SER A 97 5.73 -13.70 -23.38
CA SER A 97 7.09 -13.73 -23.94
C SER A 97 7.42 -12.38 -24.62
N PRO A 98 8.70 -11.94 -24.66
CA PRO A 98 9.06 -10.71 -25.36
C PRO A 98 8.58 -10.70 -26.82
N SER A 99 8.58 -11.86 -27.48
CA SER A 99 8.12 -12.02 -28.86
C SER A 99 6.60 -11.98 -29.05
N SER A 100 5.84 -12.18 -27.98
CA SER A 100 4.37 -12.18 -28.00
C SER A 100 3.78 -10.91 -27.41
N PHE A 101 4.60 -10.09 -26.77
CA PHE A 101 4.17 -8.83 -26.18
C PHE A 101 3.85 -7.81 -27.28
N SER A 102 2.76 -7.07 -27.08
CA SER A 102 2.28 -6.08 -28.04
C SER A 102 2.14 -4.73 -27.37
N ASP A 103 2.84 -3.73 -27.87
CA ASP A 103 2.80 -2.35 -27.35
C ASP A 103 1.40 -1.70 -27.42
N ALA A 104 0.46 -2.31 -28.15
CA ALA A 104 -0.94 -1.89 -28.17
C ALA A 104 -1.66 -1.96 -26.81
N VAL A 105 -1.06 -2.61 -25.80
CA VAL A 105 -1.58 -2.60 -24.42
C VAL A 105 -1.40 -1.25 -23.73
N PHE A 106 -0.43 -0.44 -24.19
CA PHE A 106 -0.13 0.84 -23.56
C PHE A 106 -1.17 1.91 -23.87
N ASN A 107 -1.49 2.69 -22.84
CA ASN A 107 -2.29 3.89 -23.01
C ASN A 107 -1.41 5.10 -23.45
N GLY A 108 -2.04 6.26 -23.63
CA GLY A 108 -1.36 7.48 -24.09
C GLY A 108 -0.30 8.02 -23.13
N TYR A 109 -0.50 7.88 -21.81
CA TYR A 109 0.47 8.27 -20.79
C TYR A 109 1.67 7.34 -20.82
N GLU A 110 1.44 6.03 -20.79
CA GLU A 110 2.50 5.02 -20.79
C GLU A 110 3.37 5.13 -22.04
N THR A 111 2.77 5.31 -23.21
CA THR A 111 3.49 5.51 -24.46
C THR A 111 4.42 6.74 -24.38
N ALA A 112 3.91 7.86 -23.89
CA ALA A 112 4.69 9.10 -23.75
C ALA A 112 5.79 8.98 -22.68
N ASN A 113 5.49 8.31 -21.57
CA ASN A 113 6.41 8.14 -20.45
C ASN A 113 7.54 7.15 -20.78
N ILE A 114 7.26 6.06 -21.51
CA ILE A 114 8.27 5.15 -22.07
C ILE A 114 9.22 5.93 -22.97
N GLN A 115 8.70 6.82 -23.82
CA GLN A 115 9.52 7.65 -24.70
C GLN A 115 10.40 8.61 -23.88
N LEU A 116 9.82 9.31 -22.89
CA LEU A 116 10.56 10.23 -22.03
C LEU A 116 11.68 9.52 -21.25
N LEU A 117 11.39 8.36 -20.65
CA LEU A 117 12.36 7.53 -19.94
C LEU A 117 13.48 7.04 -20.88
N THR A 118 13.12 6.68 -22.11
CA THR A 118 14.10 6.31 -23.15
C THR A 118 15.00 7.49 -23.48
N ASP A 119 14.44 8.66 -23.78
CA ASP A 119 15.22 9.85 -24.13
C ASP A 119 16.13 10.28 -22.97
N TRP A 120 15.65 10.20 -21.73
CA TRP A 120 16.42 10.46 -20.53
C TRP A 120 17.60 9.47 -20.38
N GLU A 121 17.35 8.16 -20.50
CA GLU A 121 18.38 7.12 -20.47
C GLU A 121 19.48 7.39 -21.51
N TYR A 122 19.09 7.68 -22.76
CA TYR A 122 20.04 7.96 -23.85
C TYR A 122 20.79 9.29 -23.69
N SER A 123 20.20 10.26 -22.99
CA SER A 123 20.87 11.52 -22.64
C SER A 123 22.02 11.30 -21.63
N LEU A 124 21.87 10.31 -20.74
CA LEU A 124 22.86 9.95 -19.73
C LEU A 124 23.91 8.96 -20.26
N ALA A 125 23.51 8.04 -21.12
CA ALA A 125 24.36 7.03 -21.74
C ALA A 125 24.07 6.92 -23.24
N ALA A 126 25.03 7.34 -24.07
CA ALA A 126 24.82 7.44 -25.53
C ALA A 126 24.40 6.14 -26.24
N ASN A 127 24.61 4.98 -25.61
CA ASN A 127 24.20 3.66 -26.14
C ASN A 127 23.07 3.02 -25.30
N GLY A 128 22.41 3.77 -24.43
CA GLY A 128 21.55 3.25 -23.39
C GLY A 128 22.34 2.54 -22.28
N TYR A 129 21.65 2.17 -21.21
CA TYR A 129 22.19 1.30 -20.18
C TYR A 129 22.49 -0.08 -20.78
N GLN A 130 23.69 -0.59 -20.53
CA GLN A 130 24.09 -1.91 -21.03
C GLN A 130 23.69 -2.95 -19.99
N LEU A 131 22.68 -3.75 -20.31
CA LEU A 131 22.23 -4.87 -19.47
C LEU A 131 23.21 -6.04 -19.50
N ASP A 132 23.08 -6.91 -18.50
CA ASP A 132 23.77 -8.19 -18.36
C ASP A 132 25.31 -8.06 -18.36
N GLN A 133 25.83 -6.94 -17.84
CA GLN A 133 27.28 -6.75 -17.71
C GLN A 133 27.83 -7.59 -16.56
N PRO A 134 29.05 -8.16 -16.68
CA PRO A 134 29.65 -8.91 -15.59
C PRO A 134 29.72 -8.10 -14.29
N GLY A 135 29.02 -8.58 -13.26
CA GLY A 135 28.96 -7.91 -11.95
C GLY A 135 27.94 -6.78 -11.86
N TYR A 136 26.86 -6.81 -12.65
CA TYR A 136 25.71 -5.93 -12.43
C TYR A 136 25.18 -6.07 -10.99
N SER A 137 24.59 -4.98 -10.49
CA SER A 137 24.01 -4.89 -9.15
C SER A 137 22.77 -4.01 -9.21
N PHE A 138 21.82 -4.25 -8.31
CA PHE A 138 20.60 -3.44 -8.17
C PHE A 138 20.77 -2.26 -7.19
N THR A 139 21.99 -2.05 -6.66
CA THR A 139 22.27 -1.01 -5.66
C THR A 139 21.75 0.38 -6.06
N ASP A 140 22.07 0.86 -7.26
CA ASP A 140 21.63 2.21 -7.68
C ASP A 140 20.09 2.31 -7.79
N VAL A 141 19.42 1.20 -8.09
CA VAL A 141 17.95 1.12 -8.18
C VAL A 141 17.34 1.20 -6.77
N TYR A 142 17.87 0.44 -5.82
CA TYR A 142 17.43 0.49 -4.43
C TYR A 142 17.81 1.78 -3.72
N ASP A 143 18.99 2.35 -3.99
CA ASP A 143 19.41 3.66 -3.49
C ASP A 143 18.45 4.75 -3.99
N TYR A 144 17.96 4.63 -5.22
CA TYR A 144 16.96 5.55 -5.77
C TYR A 144 15.58 5.39 -5.11
N LEU A 145 15.11 4.15 -4.93
CA LEU A 145 13.80 3.85 -4.33
C LEU A 145 13.74 4.24 -2.85
N TYR A 146 14.77 3.86 -2.08
CA TYR A 146 14.73 3.95 -0.62
C TYR A 146 15.62 5.08 -0.05
N GLY A 147 16.37 5.79 -0.90
CA GLY A 147 17.28 6.85 -0.45
C GLY A 147 18.44 6.34 0.42
N ILE A 148 18.76 5.04 0.33
CA ILE A 148 19.73 4.35 1.19
C ILE A 148 21.15 4.68 0.71
N SER A 149 21.73 5.76 1.21
CA SER A 149 23.19 5.88 1.21
C SER A 149 23.72 4.96 2.32
N VAL A 150 24.35 3.84 1.94
CA VAL A 150 25.01 2.82 2.77
C VAL A 150 24.10 1.96 3.66
N VAL A 151 24.05 0.67 3.29
CA VAL A 151 23.61 -0.50 4.05
C VAL A 151 23.66 -0.34 5.58
N ASP A 152 22.47 -0.20 6.18
CA ASP A 152 22.22 -0.69 7.53
C ASP A 152 21.26 -1.88 7.38
N GLU A 153 21.83 -3.10 7.29
CA GLU A 153 21.13 -4.39 7.12
C GLU A 153 20.15 -4.73 8.26
N ALA A 154 19.89 -3.81 9.19
CA ALA A 154 19.11 -4.03 10.40
C ALA A 154 17.64 -3.56 10.33
N LEU A 155 17.17 -3.01 9.20
CA LEU A 155 15.80 -2.46 9.07
C LEU A 155 14.82 -3.28 8.21
N PHE A 156 15.25 -4.40 7.62
CA PHE A 156 14.39 -5.19 6.72
C PHE A 156 13.71 -6.39 7.39
N GLU A 157 12.96 -6.13 8.45
CA GLU A 157 11.91 -7.04 8.94
C GLU A 157 10.59 -6.27 9.17
N GLU A 158 10.17 -5.42 8.23
CA GLU A 158 8.74 -5.09 8.14
C GLU A 158 8.05 -6.25 7.41
N ASN A 159 7.09 -6.85 8.09
CA ASN A 159 6.47 -8.12 7.72
C ASN A 159 5.47 -7.91 6.56
N TRP A 160 5.96 -7.94 5.32
CA TRP A 160 5.15 -7.80 4.09
C TRP A 160 3.99 -8.80 3.97
N GLU A 161 4.03 -9.90 4.72
CA GLU A 161 2.92 -10.86 4.83
C GLU A 161 1.67 -10.27 5.50
N GLU A 162 1.81 -9.26 6.36
CA GLU A 162 0.69 -8.67 7.14
C GLU A 162 -0.26 -7.81 6.28
N SER A 163 0.13 -7.43 5.05
CA SER A 163 -0.73 -6.62 4.17
C SER A 163 -1.75 -7.43 3.37
N TYR A 164 -1.46 -8.72 3.14
CA TYR A 164 -2.29 -9.63 2.36
C TYR A 164 -3.15 -10.53 3.25
N VAL A 165 -4.36 -10.85 2.81
CA VAL A 165 -5.22 -11.84 3.49
C VAL A 165 -4.78 -13.26 3.16
N ALA A 166 -4.29 -13.47 1.94
CA ALA A 166 -3.80 -14.77 1.47
C ALA A 166 -2.51 -14.58 0.65
N PRO A 167 -1.39 -14.22 1.31
CA PRO A 167 -0.14 -13.78 0.65
C PRO A 167 0.34 -14.74 -0.45
N GLU A 168 0.27 -16.05 -0.21
CA GLU A 168 0.79 -17.08 -1.11
C GLU A 168 -0.27 -17.65 -2.08
N SER A 169 -1.46 -17.05 -2.15
CA SER A 169 -2.57 -17.54 -2.99
C SER A 169 -2.27 -17.54 -4.50
N ASN A 170 -1.23 -16.80 -4.93
CA ASN A 170 -0.73 -16.77 -6.30
C ASN A 170 0.27 -17.89 -6.61
N SER A 171 0.91 -18.49 -5.60
CA SER A 171 2.06 -19.40 -5.76
C SER A 171 1.85 -20.81 -5.20
N ARG A 172 0.81 -21.03 -4.39
CA ARG A 172 0.43 -22.37 -3.89
C ARG A 172 -1.07 -22.55 -3.75
N TYR A 173 -1.48 -23.81 -3.59
CA TYR A 173 -2.86 -24.14 -3.19
C TYR A 173 -3.08 -23.81 -1.71
N LEU A 174 -4.16 -23.11 -1.42
CA LEU A 174 -4.69 -22.99 -0.07
C LEU A 174 -5.32 -24.33 0.33
N THR A 175 -5.20 -24.66 1.61
CA THR A 175 -5.81 -25.86 2.18
C THR A 175 -7.19 -25.55 2.73
N GLN A 176 -8.04 -26.59 2.79
CA GLN A 176 -9.37 -26.47 3.40
C GLN A 176 -9.30 -25.96 4.84
N SER A 177 -8.31 -26.40 5.62
CA SER A 177 -8.13 -25.95 7.02
C SER A 177 -7.82 -24.47 7.14
N GLU A 178 -6.93 -23.93 6.30
CA GLU A 178 -6.60 -22.49 6.30
C GLU A 178 -7.86 -21.66 5.97
N VAL A 179 -8.62 -22.09 4.98
CA VAL A 179 -9.85 -21.42 4.54
C VAL A 179 -10.99 -21.60 5.56
N GLU A 180 -10.99 -22.70 6.33
CA GLU A 180 -11.97 -22.95 7.40
C GLU A 180 -11.79 -22.01 8.61
N GLU A 181 -10.60 -21.48 8.84
CA GLU A 181 -10.31 -20.55 9.95
C GLU A 181 -10.66 -19.10 9.62
N MET A 182 -10.73 -18.74 8.34
CA MET A 182 -11.12 -17.39 7.88
C MET A 182 -12.57 -17.05 8.20
N THR A 183 -12.85 -15.81 8.57
CA THR A 183 -14.20 -15.21 8.67
C THR A 183 -14.85 -15.04 7.29
N LEU A 184 -16.17 -14.78 7.24
CA LEU A 184 -16.85 -14.48 5.96
C LEU A 184 -16.24 -13.26 5.24
N GLN A 185 -15.78 -12.26 5.99
CA GLN A 185 -15.14 -11.07 5.43
C GLN A 185 -13.75 -11.40 4.87
N GLU A 186 -12.93 -12.16 5.60
CA GLU A 186 -11.64 -12.65 5.10
C GLU A 186 -11.80 -13.51 3.85
N LEU A 187 -12.78 -14.42 3.82
CA LEU A 187 -13.08 -15.22 2.63
C LEU A 187 -13.42 -14.33 1.43
N CYS A 188 -14.24 -13.29 1.64
CA CYS A 188 -14.58 -12.32 0.61
C CYS A 188 -13.35 -11.53 0.14
N TYR A 189 -12.53 -11.03 1.07
CA TYR A 189 -11.40 -10.17 0.77
C TYR A 189 -10.25 -10.95 0.16
N ALA A 190 -9.89 -12.14 0.69
CA ALA A 190 -8.90 -13.05 0.10
C ALA A 190 -9.28 -13.47 -1.32
N LYS A 191 -10.56 -13.77 -1.56
CA LYS A 191 -11.04 -14.08 -2.91
C LYS A 191 -10.84 -12.89 -3.83
N ASN A 192 -11.26 -11.69 -3.41
CA ASN A 192 -11.14 -10.49 -4.23
C ASN A 192 -9.69 -9.99 -4.35
N GLU A 193 -8.81 -10.31 -3.41
CA GLU A 193 -7.38 -10.01 -3.45
C GLU A 193 -6.72 -10.64 -4.67
N ILE A 194 -7.08 -11.89 -5.00
CA ILE A 194 -6.58 -12.56 -6.19
C ILE A 194 -6.99 -11.80 -7.47
N TYR A 195 -8.21 -11.25 -7.52
CA TYR A 195 -8.64 -10.38 -8.62
C TYR A 195 -7.90 -9.02 -8.60
N ALA A 196 -7.70 -8.46 -7.41
CA ALA A 196 -7.05 -7.17 -7.18
C ALA A 196 -5.59 -7.19 -7.65
N ARG A 197 -4.86 -8.28 -7.38
CA ARG A 197 -3.49 -8.54 -7.88
C ARG A 197 -3.40 -8.56 -9.41
N ARG A 198 -4.52 -8.79 -10.09
CA ARG A 198 -4.64 -8.76 -11.56
C ARG A 198 -5.19 -7.44 -12.09
N GLY A 199 -5.20 -6.39 -11.25
CA GLY A 199 -5.59 -5.05 -11.64
C GLY A 199 -7.10 -4.84 -11.78
N ARG A 200 -7.94 -5.74 -11.25
CA ARG A 200 -9.40 -5.59 -11.35
C ARG A 200 -9.90 -4.44 -10.46
N LEU A 201 -10.64 -3.50 -11.05
CA LEU A 201 -11.41 -2.50 -10.32
C LEU A 201 -12.67 -3.11 -9.67
N PHE A 202 -13.10 -2.55 -8.54
CA PHE A 202 -14.29 -2.99 -7.80
C PHE A 202 -15.42 -1.96 -7.86
N GLN A 203 -16.67 -2.44 -7.89
CA GLN A 203 -17.86 -1.58 -7.85
C GLN A 203 -18.37 -1.32 -6.43
N SER A 204 -18.12 -2.27 -5.51
CA SER A 204 -18.45 -2.10 -4.09
C SER A 204 -17.56 -1.00 -3.50
N GLN A 205 -18.14 -0.13 -2.69
CA GLN A 205 -17.40 0.92 -1.99
C GLN A 205 -16.49 0.31 -0.95
N GLU A 206 -16.95 -0.72 -0.22
CA GLU A 206 -16.18 -1.45 0.77
C GLU A 206 -14.90 -2.07 0.20
N LEU A 207 -14.99 -2.78 -0.93
CA LEU A 207 -13.81 -3.36 -1.58
C LEU A 207 -12.88 -2.28 -2.15
N GLN A 208 -13.44 -1.17 -2.67
CA GLN A 208 -12.63 -0.04 -3.10
C GLN A 208 -11.87 0.55 -1.91
N ASP A 209 -12.53 0.81 -0.79
CA ASP A 209 -11.91 1.36 0.42
C ASP A 209 -10.81 0.42 0.94
N TYR A 210 -11.10 -0.89 1.03
CA TYR A 210 -10.12 -1.89 1.45
C TYR A 210 -8.92 -1.93 0.52
N PHE A 211 -9.12 -2.19 -0.78
CA PHE A 211 -7.98 -2.36 -1.68
C PHE A 211 -7.26 -1.05 -1.97
N ASN A 212 -7.94 0.10 -2.03
CA ASN A 212 -7.25 1.39 -2.16
C ASN A 212 -6.42 1.75 -0.91
N SER A 213 -6.71 1.13 0.24
CA SER A 213 -5.83 1.24 1.43
C SER A 213 -4.57 0.37 1.33
N LYS A 214 -4.55 -0.61 0.41
CA LYS A 214 -3.41 -1.49 0.18
C LYS A 214 -2.45 -0.83 -0.79
N THR A 215 -1.23 -0.61 -0.32
CA THR A 215 -0.15 -0.01 -1.11
C THR A 215 0.13 -0.81 -2.38
N TRP A 216 0.02 -2.14 -2.35
CA TRP A 216 0.26 -3.01 -3.50
C TRP A 216 -0.86 -3.01 -4.56
N TYR A 217 -2.06 -2.50 -4.26
CA TYR A 217 -3.19 -2.59 -5.19
C TYR A 217 -3.24 -1.39 -6.14
N TYR A 218 -3.24 -1.70 -7.44
CA TYR A 218 -3.50 -0.72 -8.48
C TYR A 218 -4.55 -1.26 -9.46
N GLY A 219 -5.80 -0.81 -9.31
CA GLY A 219 -6.89 -1.21 -10.20
C GLY A 219 -6.90 -0.41 -11.50
N TYR A 220 -6.95 -1.09 -12.65
CA TYR A 220 -7.00 -0.45 -13.99
C TYR A 220 -7.90 -1.19 -14.99
N ILE A 221 -8.29 -2.43 -14.71
CA ILE A 221 -9.18 -3.21 -15.54
C ILE A 221 -10.59 -3.08 -14.99
N SER A 222 -11.49 -2.45 -15.76
CA SER A 222 -12.90 -2.37 -15.36
C SER A 222 -13.48 -3.78 -15.14
N PRO A 223 -14.44 -3.96 -14.22
CA PRO A 223 -15.07 -5.26 -14.01
C PRO A 223 -15.62 -5.88 -15.30
N SER A 224 -16.10 -5.05 -16.24
CA SER A 224 -16.64 -5.49 -17.53
C SER A 224 -15.59 -5.91 -18.55
N SER A 225 -14.35 -5.49 -18.36
CA SER A 225 -13.21 -5.80 -19.23
C SER A 225 -12.29 -6.87 -18.65
N PHE A 226 -12.50 -7.24 -17.38
CA PHE A 226 -11.70 -8.24 -16.70
C PHE A 226 -11.99 -9.63 -17.24
N SER A 227 -10.93 -10.40 -17.51
CA SER A 227 -11.02 -11.77 -17.99
C SER A 227 -10.35 -12.71 -17.01
N ASP A 228 -11.07 -13.73 -16.55
CA ASP A 228 -10.54 -14.76 -15.65
C ASP A 228 -9.43 -15.62 -16.29
N THR A 229 -9.15 -15.44 -17.59
CA THR A 229 -8.04 -16.11 -18.29
C THR A 229 -6.66 -15.67 -17.81
N VAL A 230 -6.57 -14.57 -17.07
CA VAL A 230 -5.32 -14.09 -16.47
C VAL A 230 -4.88 -14.93 -15.26
N PHE A 231 -5.78 -15.73 -14.68
CA PHE A 231 -5.47 -16.54 -13.51
C PHE A 231 -4.65 -17.78 -13.86
N ASN A 232 -3.68 -18.08 -13.01
CA ASN A 232 -2.98 -19.35 -13.06
C ASN A 232 -3.81 -20.48 -12.39
N ALA A 233 -3.25 -21.69 -12.36
CA ALA A 233 -3.92 -22.85 -11.79
C ALA A 233 -4.15 -22.75 -10.27
N TYR A 234 -3.22 -22.13 -9.53
CA TYR A 234 -3.35 -21.91 -8.09
C TYR A 234 -4.46 -20.92 -7.80
N GLU A 235 -4.40 -19.74 -8.43
CA GLU A 235 -5.39 -18.67 -8.27
C GLU A 235 -6.80 -19.14 -8.62
N SER A 236 -6.96 -19.83 -9.76
CA SER A 236 -8.27 -20.38 -10.18
C SER A 236 -8.82 -21.37 -9.15
N SER A 237 -7.96 -22.23 -8.59
CA SER A 237 -8.38 -23.23 -7.59
C SER A 237 -8.68 -22.60 -6.24
N ASN A 238 -7.87 -21.62 -5.82
CA ASN A 238 -8.01 -20.91 -4.56
C ASN A 238 -9.26 -20.02 -4.56
N ILE A 239 -9.54 -19.30 -5.66
CA ILE A 239 -10.80 -18.55 -5.83
C ILE A 239 -11.99 -19.48 -5.65
N GLN A 240 -11.96 -20.68 -6.26
CA GLN A 240 -13.04 -21.64 -6.16
C GLN A 240 -13.21 -22.15 -4.72
N LEU A 241 -12.11 -22.51 -4.05
CA LEU A 241 -12.12 -22.96 -2.65
C LEU A 241 -12.69 -21.90 -1.70
N LEU A 242 -12.20 -20.65 -1.80
CA LEU A 242 -12.67 -19.52 -0.99
C LEU A 242 -14.16 -19.25 -1.20
N LYS A 243 -14.60 -19.28 -2.47
CA LYS A 243 -16.01 -19.12 -2.83
C LYS A 243 -16.88 -20.26 -2.28
N ASP A 244 -16.44 -21.50 -2.41
CA ASP A 244 -17.21 -22.65 -1.92
C ASP A 244 -17.37 -22.62 -0.40
N GLU A 245 -16.31 -22.27 0.34
CA GLU A 245 -16.40 -22.12 1.80
C GLU A 245 -17.30 -20.95 2.21
N GLU A 246 -17.21 -19.81 1.52
CA GLU A 246 -18.07 -18.65 1.76
C GLU A 246 -19.56 -19.00 1.61
N PHE A 247 -19.92 -19.65 0.50
CA PHE A 247 -21.31 -20.04 0.22
C PHE A 247 -21.78 -21.25 1.04
N LYS A 248 -20.87 -22.10 1.52
CA LYS A 248 -21.17 -23.15 2.50
C LYS A 248 -21.62 -22.57 3.85
N ARG A 249 -21.04 -21.45 4.28
CA ARG A 249 -21.37 -20.79 5.56
C ARG A 249 -22.55 -19.83 5.48
N SER A 250 -22.70 -19.13 4.36
CA SER A 250 -23.79 -18.19 4.13
C SER A 250 -24.35 -18.40 2.73
N ALA A 251 -25.64 -18.74 2.62
CA ALA A 251 -26.29 -18.95 1.32
C ALA A 251 -26.23 -17.70 0.41
N ASN A 252 -26.09 -16.51 1.00
CA ASN A 252 -25.96 -15.25 0.27
C ASN A 252 -24.49 -14.79 0.14
N GLY A 253 -23.53 -15.54 0.67
CA GLY A 253 -22.14 -15.11 0.82
C GLY A 253 -21.99 -13.95 1.81
N TYR A 254 -20.82 -13.31 1.80
CA TYR A 254 -20.60 -12.06 2.49
C TYR A 254 -21.37 -10.93 1.79
N GLN A 255 -22.10 -10.14 2.56
CA GLN A 255 -22.83 -8.99 2.01
C GLN A 255 -21.91 -7.77 2.03
N LEU A 256 -21.51 -7.30 0.86
CA LEU A 256 -20.72 -6.07 0.72
C LEU A 256 -21.56 -4.82 1.00
N ASP A 257 -20.88 -3.73 1.32
CA ASP A 257 -21.42 -2.38 1.46
C ASP A 257 -22.51 -2.28 2.54
N GLN A 258 -22.42 -3.10 3.58
CA GLN A 258 -23.31 -2.99 4.73
C GLN A 258 -23.00 -1.71 5.52
N PRO A 259 -24.00 -0.97 6.02
CA PRO A 259 -23.76 0.18 6.87
C PRO A 259 -22.81 -0.16 8.03
N GLY A 260 -21.70 0.57 8.14
CA GLY A 260 -20.71 0.39 9.20
C GLY A 260 -19.69 -0.73 8.97
N TYR A 261 -19.46 -1.19 7.73
CA TYR A 261 -18.36 -2.12 7.42
C TYR A 261 -17.00 -1.61 7.95
N ASP A 262 -16.14 -2.55 8.31
CA ASP A 262 -14.81 -2.27 8.86
C ASP A 262 -13.75 -3.00 8.05
N ILE A 263 -13.06 -2.24 7.18
CA ILE A 263 -12.02 -2.77 6.30
C ILE A 263 -10.79 -3.29 7.06
N TYR A 264 -10.63 -2.93 8.34
CA TYR A 264 -9.50 -3.32 9.17
C TYR A 264 -9.74 -4.59 9.98
N ALA A 265 -10.93 -5.19 9.89
CA ALA A 265 -11.25 -6.45 10.56
C ALA A 265 -10.58 -7.69 9.92
N VAL A 266 -9.69 -7.49 8.95
CA VAL A 266 -9.08 -8.51 8.08
C VAL A 266 -7.57 -8.29 8.02
N GLY A 267 -6.76 -9.31 8.32
CA GLY A 267 -5.28 -9.26 8.21
C GLY A 267 -4.52 -9.36 9.54
N GLU A 268 -5.21 -9.45 10.66
CA GLU A 268 -4.59 -9.81 11.95
C GLU A 268 -4.52 -11.34 12.02
N GLY A 269 -3.32 -11.91 11.85
CA GLY A 269 -3.10 -13.36 11.96
C GLY A 269 -3.78 -13.93 13.21
N VAL A 270 -4.48 -15.06 13.05
CA VAL A 270 -5.35 -15.66 14.07
C VAL A 270 -4.68 -15.67 15.45
N SER A 271 -5.07 -14.71 16.28
CA SER A 271 -5.03 -14.86 17.72
C SER A 271 -6.43 -14.60 18.25
N ASP A 272 -7.12 -15.72 18.41
CA ASP A 272 -8.23 -15.87 19.33
C ASP A 272 -9.58 -15.27 18.89
N VAL A 273 -10.62 -16.08 19.11
CA VAL A 273 -12.02 -15.71 18.96
C VAL A 273 -12.43 -14.75 20.10
N SER A 274 -11.55 -13.89 20.61
CA SER A 274 -11.73 -13.29 21.93
C SER A 274 -11.71 -11.77 22.04
N THR A 275 -11.32 -10.98 21.03
CA THR A 275 -11.43 -9.53 21.19
C THR A 275 -11.95 -8.83 19.96
N GLN A 276 -13.27 -8.80 19.84
CA GLN A 276 -14.07 -7.76 19.20
C GLN A 276 -13.78 -6.32 19.71
N TYR A 277 -12.64 -6.07 20.33
CA TYR A 277 -12.19 -4.84 20.95
C TYR A 277 -11.04 -4.24 20.15
N ILE A 278 -11.02 -2.93 20.00
CA ILE A 278 -9.97 -2.15 19.33
C ILE A 278 -8.72 -2.07 20.20
N PHE A 279 -8.88 -1.86 21.51
CA PHE A 279 -7.78 -1.91 22.48
C PHE A 279 -8.19 -2.80 23.66
N PRO A 280 -8.01 -4.13 23.56
CA PRO A 280 -8.52 -5.10 24.54
C PRO A 280 -8.16 -4.77 26.00
N ASP A 281 -6.98 -4.22 26.22
CA ASP A 281 -6.39 -3.92 27.52
C ASP A 281 -6.44 -2.43 27.91
N SER A 282 -7.20 -1.61 27.18
CA SER A 282 -7.39 -0.18 27.47
C SER A 282 -8.04 0.12 28.85
N ASP A 283 -8.61 -0.89 29.50
CA ASP A 283 -9.14 -0.81 30.86
C ASP A 283 -8.09 -1.08 31.95
N SER A 284 -6.92 -1.60 31.59
CA SER A 284 -5.91 -2.09 32.54
C SER A 284 -4.50 -1.52 32.36
N ARG A 285 -4.24 -0.79 31.25
CA ARG A 285 -2.97 -0.07 31.03
C ARG A 285 -3.15 1.26 30.29
N TYR A 286 -2.09 2.07 30.30
CA TYR A 286 -2.01 3.26 29.45
C TYR A 286 -1.66 2.87 28.01
N LEU A 287 -2.38 3.48 27.07
CA LEU A 287 -2.00 3.49 25.65
C LEU A 287 -0.83 4.47 25.45
N THR A 288 0.01 4.16 24.48
CA THR A 288 1.16 5.00 24.10
C THR A 288 0.83 5.85 22.87
N ASP A 289 1.60 6.93 22.69
CA ASP A 289 1.51 7.79 21.50
C ASP A 289 1.70 7.00 20.21
N GLU A 290 2.63 6.04 20.18
CA GLU A 290 2.94 5.21 19.02
C GLU A 290 1.74 4.35 18.60
N GLU A 291 1.05 3.73 19.56
CA GLU A 291 -0.13 2.90 19.31
C GLU A 291 -1.33 3.68 18.74
N VAL A 292 -1.42 4.99 19.00
CA VAL A 292 -2.55 5.82 18.56
C VAL A 292 -2.21 6.73 17.38
N ALA A 293 -0.93 7.03 17.15
CA ALA A 293 -0.49 8.05 16.20
C ALA A 293 -0.90 7.77 14.75
N ASN A 294 -0.88 6.51 14.34
CA ASN A 294 -1.16 6.10 12.96
C ASN A 294 -2.64 5.76 12.72
N LEU A 295 -3.46 5.70 13.76
CA LEU A 295 -4.90 5.44 13.61
C LEU A 295 -5.63 6.58 12.91
N SER A 296 -6.71 6.26 12.18
CA SER A 296 -7.57 7.28 11.57
C SER A 296 -8.41 8.01 12.63
N ALA A 297 -8.92 9.21 12.32
CA ALA A 297 -9.83 9.92 13.21
C ALA A 297 -11.08 9.08 13.56
N ARG A 298 -11.58 8.28 12.60
CA ARG A 298 -12.66 7.32 12.84
C ARG A 298 -12.25 6.24 13.83
N THR A 299 -11.11 5.56 13.63
CA THR A 299 -10.66 4.49 14.54
C THR A 299 -10.40 5.03 15.94
N LEU A 300 -9.83 6.23 16.06
CA LEU A 300 -9.66 6.92 17.34
C LEU A 300 -11.00 7.24 18.01
N CYS A 301 -11.99 7.71 17.24
CA CYS A 301 -13.34 7.92 17.72
C CYS A 301 -13.97 6.61 18.23
N TYR A 302 -13.82 5.51 17.48
CA TYR A 302 -14.38 4.22 17.82
C TYR A 302 -13.70 3.61 19.05
N ALA A 303 -12.37 3.63 19.10
CA ALA A 303 -11.57 3.19 20.25
C ALA A 303 -11.93 3.96 21.52
N LYS A 304 -12.08 5.29 21.40
CA LYS A 304 -12.54 6.14 22.50
C LYS A 304 -13.92 5.70 22.96
N ASN A 305 -14.87 5.50 22.04
CA ASN A 305 -16.24 5.11 22.34
C ASN A 305 -16.37 3.65 22.82
N GLU A 306 -15.43 2.77 22.49
CA GLU A 306 -15.39 1.41 23.01
C GLU A 306 -15.25 1.38 24.53
N ILE A 307 -14.43 2.27 25.10
CA ILE A 307 -14.27 2.40 26.55
C ILE A 307 -15.61 2.77 27.19
N TYR A 308 -16.42 3.62 26.55
CA TYR A 308 -17.78 3.92 27.00
C TYR A 308 -18.73 2.72 26.82
N ALA A 309 -18.62 2.00 25.70
CA ALA A 309 -19.45 0.84 25.37
C ALA A 309 -19.24 -0.31 26.38
N ARG A 310 -18.00 -0.54 26.82
CA ARG A 310 -17.65 -1.51 27.88
C ARG A 310 -18.36 -1.23 29.20
N ARG A 311 -18.74 0.02 29.44
CA ARG A 311 -19.49 0.48 30.62
C ARG A 311 -21.00 0.53 30.38
N GLY A 312 -21.48 -0.08 29.29
CA GLY A 312 -22.91 -0.22 28.97
C GLY A 312 -23.56 1.06 28.45
N ARG A 313 -22.77 2.06 28.01
CA ARG A 313 -23.30 3.29 27.41
C ARG A 313 -23.88 3.03 26.03
N GLN A 314 -25.11 3.48 25.80
CA GLN A 314 -25.74 3.57 24.48
C GLN A 314 -25.27 4.81 23.70
N PHE A 315 -25.45 4.82 22.38
CA PHE A 315 -24.98 5.89 21.50
C PHE A 315 -26.14 6.56 20.76
N GLU A 316 -26.10 7.90 20.64
CA GLU A 316 -27.10 8.65 19.87
C GLU A 316 -26.84 8.57 18.36
N SER A 317 -25.57 8.49 17.96
CA SER A 317 -25.20 8.23 16.58
C SER A 317 -25.60 6.80 16.21
N GLN A 318 -26.31 6.68 15.10
CA GLN A 318 -26.71 5.40 14.56
C GLN A 318 -25.48 4.57 14.18
N GLU A 319 -24.46 5.23 13.61
CA GLU A 319 -23.19 4.62 13.25
C GLU A 319 -22.52 3.90 14.45
N LEU A 320 -22.31 4.59 15.58
CA LEU A 320 -21.71 3.97 16.76
C LEU A 320 -22.62 2.91 17.36
N GLN A 321 -23.93 3.16 17.38
CA GLN A 321 -24.88 2.24 17.97
C GLN A 321 -24.90 0.91 17.20
N ASP A 322 -24.86 0.94 15.86
CA ASP A 322 -24.80 -0.24 15.01
C ASP A 322 -23.47 -0.97 15.15
N PHE A 323 -22.35 -0.23 15.14
CA PHE A 323 -21.02 -0.80 15.32
C PHE A 323 -20.91 -1.60 16.62
N PHE A 324 -21.35 -1.04 17.75
CA PHE A 324 -21.28 -1.73 19.03
C PHE A 324 -22.35 -2.81 19.19
N ASN A 325 -23.56 -2.66 18.62
CA ASN A 325 -24.58 -3.72 18.61
C ASN A 325 -24.10 -5.00 17.90
N ALA A 326 -23.20 -4.87 16.92
CA ALA A 326 -22.59 -6.02 16.26
C ALA A 326 -21.57 -6.75 17.15
N LYS A 327 -21.12 -6.15 18.25
CA LYS A 327 -20.18 -6.77 19.19
C LYS A 327 -20.94 -7.61 20.22
N SER A 328 -20.65 -8.90 20.27
CA SER A 328 -21.18 -9.89 21.21
C SER A 328 -20.98 -9.53 22.69
N TRP A 329 -19.92 -8.79 23.03
CA TRP A 329 -19.66 -8.33 24.40
C TRP A 329 -20.44 -7.08 24.78
N TYR A 330 -20.97 -6.33 23.82
CA TYR A 330 -21.63 -5.06 24.09
C TYR A 330 -23.04 -5.29 24.60
N ASN A 331 -23.32 -4.69 25.76
CA ASN A 331 -24.63 -4.69 26.38
C ASN A 331 -25.03 -3.27 26.79
N GLY A 332 -25.49 -2.49 25.81
CA GLY A 332 -25.88 -1.10 26.00
C GLY A 332 -27.21 -0.96 26.76
N THR A 333 -27.16 -0.76 28.08
CA THR A 333 -28.34 -0.59 28.94
C THR A 333 -28.49 0.81 29.54
N ILE A 334 -27.47 1.66 29.40
CA ILE A 334 -27.42 3.00 30.01
C ILE A 334 -27.56 4.04 28.89
N SER A 335 -28.62 4.83 28.92
CA SER A 335 -28.83 5.89 27.92
C SER A 335 -27.69 6.93 27.99
N PRO A 336 -27.40 7.64 26.87
CA PRO A 336 -26.36 8.67 26.82
C PRO A 336 -26.51 9.72 27.93
N SER A 337 -27.75 10.10 28.23
CA SER A 337 -28.11 11.09 29.26
C SER A 337 -27.99 10.58 30.71
N ALA A 338 -28.05 9.26 30.91
CA ALA A 338 -27.94 8.63 32.23
C ALA A 338 -26.51 8.16 32.55
N PHE A 339 -25.62 8.14 31.55
CA PHE A 339 -24.24 7.70 31.71
C PHE A 339 -23.43 8.68 32.54
N SER A 340 -22.70 8.17 33.54
CA SER A 340 -21.79 8.96 34.36
C SER A 340 -20.34 8.56 34.08
N PRO A 341 -19.45 9.49 33.67
CA PRO A 341 -18.03 9.21 33.50
C PRO A 341 -17.29 8.79 34.78
N SER A 342 -17.93 8.92 35.95
CA SER A 342 -17.35 8.49 37.24
C SER A 342 -17.10 6.98 37.35
N VAL A 343 -17.65 6.19 36.42
CA VAL A 343 -17.43 4.74 36.34
C VAL A 343 -16.04 4.38 35.81
N PHE A 344 -15.34 5.31 35.16
CA PHE A 344 -14.03 5.06 34.58
C PHE A 344 -12.94 5.00 35.63
N ASN A 345 -12.01 4.08 35.45
CA ASN A 345 -10.77 4.06 36.21
C ASN A 345 -9.73 5.04 35.63
N GLN A 346 -8.53 5.07 36.22
CA GLN A 346 -7.46 5.96 35.81
C GLN A 346 -6.92 5.70 34.40
N TYR A 347 -6.92 4.44 33.95
CA TYR A 347 -6.42 4.04 32.63
C TYR A 347 -7.42 4.46 31.55
N GLU A 348 -8.69 4.11 31.73
CA GLU A 348 -9.78 4.47 30.83
C GLU A 348 -9.88 5.99 30.66
N THR A 349 -9.78 6.74 31.77
CA THR A 349 -9.81 8.22 31.73
C THR A 349 -8.65 8.79 30.92
N ALA A 350 -7.42 8.30 31.14
CA ALA A 350 -6.25 8.78 30.42
C ALA A 350 -6.29 8.40 28.93
N ASN A 351 -6.69 7.16 28.63
CA ASN A 351 -6.77 6.65 27.27
C ASN A 351 -7.86 7.36 26.44
N ILE A 352 -9.01 7.69 27.05
CA ILE A 352 -10.05 8.51 26.40
C ILE A 352 -9.48 9.88 25.98
N GLU A 353 -8.72 10.54 26.85
CA GLU A 353 -8.13 11.85 26.53
C GLU A 353 -7.05 11.75 25.47
N LEU A 354 -6.19 10.72 25.52
CA LEU A 354 -5.18 10.46 24.50
C LEU A 354 -5.84 10.27 23.13
N LEU A 355 -6.79 9.33 23.03
CA LEU A 355 -7.49 9.02 21.78
C LEU A 355 -8.23 10.24 21.21
N LYS A 356 -8.90 11.01 22.08
CA LYS A 356 -9.55 12.25 21.70
C LYS A 356 -8.56 13.30 21.20
N SER A 357 -7.39 13.42 21.82
CA SER A 357 -6.38 14.41 21.41
C SER A 357 -5.87 14.12 19.99
N TYR A 358 -5.58 12.86 19.68
CA TYR A 358 -5.16 12.43 18.34
C TYR A 358 -6.29 12.54 17.32
N GLU A 359 -7.53 12.22 17.71
CA GLU A 359 -8.69 12.38 16.85
C GLU A 359 -8.84 13.84 16.41
N TYR A 360 -8.78 14.77 17.36
CA TYR A 360 -8.92 16.20 17.09
C TYR A 360 -7.71 16.81 16.38
N ALA A 361 -6.53 16.21 16.53
CA ALA A 361 -5.34 16.61 15.78
C ALA A 361 -5.48 16.24 14.28
N LYS A 362 -6.13 15.12 13.97
CA LYS A 362 -6.37 14.66 12.59
C LYS A 362 -7.57 15.35 11.96
N GLU A 363 -8.67 15.48 12.72
CA GLU A 363 -9.89 16.14 12.27
C GLU A 363 -10.28 17.25 13.24
N PRO A 364 -9.99 18.52 12.91
CA PRO A 364 -10.39 19.67 13.72
C PRO A 364 -11.93 19.75 13.84
N GLY A 365 -12.48 19.18 14.91
CA GLY A 365 -13.92 19.00 15.12
C GLY A 365 -14.32 17.62 15.65
N GLY A 366 -13.38 16.67 15.65
CA GLY A 366 -13.64 15.26 15.91
C GLY A 366 -14.21 14.58 14.66
N TYR A 367 -14.22 13.24 14.67
CA TYR A 367 -14.82 12.47 13.59
C TYR A 367 -16.33 12.74 13.51
N GLN A 368 -16.82 13.05 12.31
CA GLN A 368 -18.22 13.42 12.09
C GLN A 368 -19.10 12.17 11.97
N LEU A 369 -19.67 11.78 13.10
CA LEU A 369 -20.63 10.68 13.21
C LEU A 369 -21.96 11.02 12.51
N TYR A 370 -22.54 10.04 11.81
CA TYR A 370 -23.87 10.18 11.18
C TYR A 370 -25.00 9.45 11.92
#